data_AF-A0A7J2YFL5-F1
#
_entry.id   AF-A0A7J2YFL5-F1
#
_cell.length_a   1.000
_cell.length_b   1.000
_cell.length_c   1.000
_cell.angle_alpha   90.00
_cell.angle_beta   90.00
_cell.angle_gamma   90.00
#
_symmetry.space_group_name_H-M   'P 1'
#
loop_
_entity.id
_entity.type
_entity.pdbx_description
1 polymer ?
#
loop_
_entity_poly.entity_id
_entity_poly.type
_entity_poly.pdbx_seq_one_letter_code
_entity_poly.pdbx_strand_id
1 'polypeptide(L)'
;MVNRIVPDTSILVEGRLSKIILEEDIRGVEIIIPRVVLDELQAQASHGRESGFRGLDEIIKLRGMAKDRGISINIVGEIASIDDIRMAGTGRIDALIRDVAKKYDATLY
;
A
#
# COMPACT_ATOMS: atom_id res chain seq x y z
N MET A 1 -3.93 -8.76 18.19
CA MET A 1 -2.91 -9.14 17.18
C MET A 1 -3.35 -8.52 15.86
N VAL A 2 -2.47 -7.78 15.19
CA VAL A 2 -2.78 -7.20 13.88
C VAL A 2 -2.73 -8.34 12.87
N ASN A 3 -3.88 -8.76 12.36
CA ASN A 3 -3.93 -9.83 11.36
C ASN A 3 -3.88 -9.29 9.93
N ARG A 4 -4.26 -8.02 9.74
CA ARG A 4 -4.35 -7.37 8.44
C ARG A 4 -3.82 -5.94 8.49
N ILE A 5 -3.04 -5.58 7.49
CA ILE A 5 -2.42 -4.26 7.33
C ILE A 5 -2.89 -3.67 6.00
N VAL A 6 -3.33 -2.42 6.02
CA VAL A 6 -3.57 -1.64 4.79
C VAL A 6 -2.54 -0.51 4.78
N PRO A 7 -1.58 -0.51 3.83
CA PRO A 7 -0.65 0.59 3.69
C PRO A 7 -1.29 1.79 3.00
N ASP A 8 -0.99 2.98 3.51
CA ASP A 8 -1.16 4.25 2.85
C ASP A 8 -0.08 4.46 1.76
N THR A 9 -0.31 5.39 0.84
CA THR A 9 0.67 5.75 -0.19
C THR A 9 1.95 6.28 0.45
N SER A 10 1.84 7.08 1.51
CA SER A 10 2.98 7.73 2.17
C SER A 10 3.99 6.72 2.74
N ILE A 11 3.52 5.71 3.48
CA ILE A 11 4.38 4.72 4.12
C ILE A 11 5.13 3.83 3.10
N LEU A 12 4.51 3.59 1.94
CA LEU A 12 5.13 2.87 0.84
C LEU A 12 6.22 3.71 0.17
N VAL A 13 5.95 4.99 -0.11
CA VAL A 13 6.92 5.91 -0.73
C VAL A 13 8.16 6.13 0.16
N GLU A 14 7.97 6.13 1.47
CA GLU A 14 9.07 6.30 2.44
C GLU A 14 9.79 4.99 2.79
N GLY A 15 9.30 3.85 2.30
CA GLY A 15 9.88 2.53 2.58
C GLY A 15 9.84 2.16 4.07
N ARG A 16 8.85 2.67 4.81
CA ARG A 16 8.72 2.48 6.26
C ARG A 16 8.05 1.14 6.61
N LEU A 17 7.16 0.64 5.77
CA LEU A 17 6.40 -0.57 6.10
C LEU A 17 7.29 -1.80 6.24
N SER A 18 8.22 -2.03 5.31
CA SER A 18 9.17 -3.14 5.40
C SER A 18 10.10 -3.01 6.61
N LYS A 19 10.49 -1.79 6.99
CA LYS A 19 11.30 -1.54 8.19
C LYS A 19 10.54 -1.94 9.45
N ILE A 20 9.29 -1.49 9.58
CA ILE A 20 8.42 -1.84 10.72
C ILE A 20 8.22 -3.36 10.81
N ILE A 21 7.95 -4.03 9.68
CA ILE A 21 7.79 -5.50 9.66
C ILE A 21 9.06 -6.22 10.14
N LEU A 22 10.24 -5.70 9.78
CA LEU A 22 11.52 -6.26 10.23
C LEU A 22 11.80 -5.96 11.71
N GLU A 23 11.61 -4.72 12.15
CA GLU A 23 11.94 -4.23 13.50
C GLU A 23 10.99 -4.80 14.56
N GLU A 24 9.69 -4.90 14.26
CA GLU A 24 8.67 -5.45 15.17
C GLU A 24 8.50 -6.97 15.01
N ASP A 25 9.32 -7.61 14.17
CA ASP A 25 9.23 -9.03 13.79
C ASP A 25 7.80 -9.49 13.43
N ILE A 26 7.09 -8.69 12.64
CA ILE A 26 5.73 -8.99 12.20
C ILE A 26 5.76 -10.23 11.28
N ARG A 27 4.88 -11.19 11.57
CA ARG A 27 4.75 -12.47 10.85
C ARG A 27 3.29 -12.91 10.77
N GLY A 28 2.97 -13.73 9.77
CA GLY A 28 1.64 -14.34 9.65
C GLY A 28 0.50 -13.36 9.37
N VAL A 29 0.81 -12.15 8.85
CA VAL A 29 -0.17 -11.10 8.56
C VAL A 29 -0.53 -11.05 7.08
N GLU A 30 -1.67 -10.44 6.77
CA GLU A 30 -2.09 -10.13 5.41
C GLU A 30 -1.90 -8.62 5.13
N ILE A 31 -1.12 -8.27 4.13
CA ILE A 31 -0.97 -6.90 3.63
C ILE A 31 -1.95 -6.71 2.47
N ILE A 32 -2.88 -5.79 2.64
CA ILE A 32 -3.96 -5.49 1.71
C ILE A 32 -3.65 -4.15 1.07
N ILE A 33 -3.06 -4.17 -0.14
CA ILE A 33 -2.71 -2.97 -0.89
C ILE A 33 -3.95 -2.50 -1.65
N PRO A 34 -4.50 -1.29 -1.37
CA PRO A 34 -5.59 -0.75 -2.16
C PRO A 34 -5.16 -0.54 -3.61
N ARG A 35 -6.01 -0.92 -4.57
CA ARG A 35 -5.73 -0.81 -6.00
C ARG A 35 -5.43 0.64 -6.41
N VAL A 36 -6.14 1.60 -5.81
CA VAL A 36 -5.92 3.04 -6.00
C VAL A 36 -4.49 3.48 -5.64
N VAL A 37 -3.90 2.89 -4.59
CA VAL A 37 -2.51 3.20 -4.18
C VAL A 37 -1.53 2.69 -5.22
N LEU A 38 -1.75 1.47 -5.73
CA LEU A 38 -0.91 0.92 -6.80
C LEU A 38 -1.01 1.76 -8.09
N ASP A 39 -2.23 2.12 -8.48
CA ASP A 39 -2.49 2.91 -9.70
C ASP A 39 -1.84 4.31 -9.57
N GLU A 40 -1.89 4.94 -8.39
CA GLU A 40 -1.21 6.22 -8.12
C GLU A 40 0.32 6.09 -8.25
N LEU A 41 0.92 5.08 -7.62
CA LEU A 41 2.37 4.86 -7.68
C LEU A 41 2.84 4.60 -9.11
N GLN A 42 2.09 3.81 -9.88
CA GLN A 42 2.35 3.56 -11.31
C GLN A 42 2.22 4.83 -12.15
N ALA A 43 1.19 5.65 -11.90
CA ALA A 43 1.01 6.93 -12.58
C ALA A 43 2.17 7.90 -12.28
N GLN A 44 2.61 7.98 -11.01
CA GLN A 44 3.76 8.79 -10.64
C GLN A 44 5.05 8.30 -11.29
N ALA A 45 5.30 6.99 -11.30
CA ALA A 45 6.47 6.38 -11.92
C ALA A 45 6.49 6.60 -13.45
N SER A 46 5.34 6.44 -14.12
CA SER A 46 5.24 6.67 -15.57
C SER A 46 5.51 8.12 -15.97
N HIS A 47 5.24 9.07 -15.07
CA HIS A 47 5.57 10.49 -15.24
C HIS A 47 7.00 10.83 -14.79
N GLY A 48 7.83 9.83 -14.45
CA GLY A 48 9.23 10.02 -14.06
C GLY A 48 9.42 10.51 -12.63
N ARG A 49 8.40 10.46 -11.76
CA ARG A 49 8.53 10.89 -10.36
C ARG A 49 9.17 9.80 -9.51
N GLU A 50 10.21 10.17 -8.77
CA GLU A 50 10.92 9.25 -7.86
C GLU A 50 10.02 8.62 -6.80
N SER A 51 8.99 9.32 -6.34
CA SER A 51 8.03 8.81 -5.34
C SER A 51 7.33 7.55 -5.84
N GLY A 52 6.91 7.52 -7.11
CA GLY A 52 6.27 6.35 -7.71
C GLY A 52 7.22 5.15 -7.78
N PHE A 53 8.46 5.37 -8.21
CA PHE A 53 9.48 4.31 -8.23
C PHE A 53 9.77 3.76 -6.84
N ARG A 54 9.93 4.63 -5.83
CA ARG A 54 10.19 4.22 -4.45
C ARG A 54 9.05 3.39 -3.87
N GLY A 55 7.80 3.82 -4.05
CA GLY A 55 6.65 3.06 -3.56
C GLY A 55 6.51 1.69 -4.24
N LEU A 56 6.77 1.61 -5.54
CA LEU A 56 6.77 0.33 -6.27
C LEU A 56 7.89 -0.61 -5.80
N ASP A 57 9.09 -0.07 -5.57
CA ASP A 57 10.24 -0.83 -5.06
C ASP A 57 9.96 -1.39 -3.65
N GLU A 58 9.30 -0.60 -2.79
CA GLU A 58 8.86 -1.07 -1.47
C GLU A 58 7.87 -2.23 -1.58
N ILE A 59 6.92 -2.19 -2.51
CA ILE A 59 5.99 -3.32 -2.75
C ILE A 59 6.76 -4.58 -3.20
N ILE A 60 7.78 -4.43 -4.05
CA ILE A 60 8.63 -5.55 -4.48
C ILE A 60 9.39 -6.12 -3.29
N LYS A 61 9.97 -5.26 -2.45
CA LYS A 61 10.68 -5.66 -1.23
C LYS A 61 9.77 -6.41 -0.25
N LEU A 62 8.56 -5.90 -0.02
CA LEU A 62 7.53 -6.55 0.80
C LEU A 62 7.21 -7.95 0.27
N ARG A 63 7.03 -8.11 -1.04
CA ARG A 63 6.81 -9.43 -1.67
C ARG A 63 8.00 -10.37 -1.48
N GLY A 64 9.22 -9.85 -1.57
CA GLY A 64 10.45 -10.64 -1.35
C GLY A 64 10.53 -11.22 0.06
N MET A 65 10.24 -10.41 1.08
CA MET A 65 10.27 -10.84 2.48
C MET A 65 9.00 -11.60 2.93
N ALA A 66 7.92 -11.55 2.15
CA ALA A 66 6.63 -12.11 2.55
C ALA A 66 6.68 -13.63 2.74
N LYS A 67 7.39 -14.34 1.86
CA LYS A 67 7.48 -15.81 1.86
C LYS A 67 8.06 -16.35 3.17
N ASP A 68 9.15 -15.77 3.64
CA ASP A 68 9.87 -16.25 4.83
C ASP A 68 9.15 -15.91 6.14
N ARG A 69 8.24 -14.92 6.09
CA ARG A 69 7.50 -14.42 7.26
C ARG A 69 6.05 -14.91 7.32
N GLY A 70 5.62 -15.74 6.37
CA GLY A 70 4.22 -16.17 6.26
C GLY A 70 3.26 -15.01 6.01
N ILE A 71 3.74 -13.94 5.37
CA ILE A 71 2.93 -12.78 5.03
C ILE A 71 2.27 -13.04 3.67
N SER A 72 0.99 -12.71 3.54
CA SER A 72 0.29 -12.68 2.26
C SER A 72 0.12 -11.24 1.80
N ILE A 73 0.21 -10.98 0.49
CA ILE A 73 0.02 -9.64 -0.08
C ILE A 73 -1.07 -9.71 -1.14
N ASN A 74 -2.18 -9.01 -0.89
CA ASN A 74 -3.34 -8.96 -1.76
C ASN A 74 -3.58 -7.54 -2.26
N ILE A 75 -3.92 -7.40 -3.54
CA ILE A 75 -4.34 -6.12 -4.12
C ILE A 75 -5.87 -6.13 -4.19
N VAL A 76 -6.52 -5.13 -3.60
CA VAL A 76 -7.99 -5.09 -3.50
C VAL A 76 -8.56 -3.75 -3.92
N GLY A 77 -9.81 -3.74 -4.37
CA GLY A 77 -10.51 -2.54 -4.79
C GLY A 77 -10.60 -2.40 -6.31
N GLU A 78 -11.28 -1.35 -6.73
CA GLU A 78 -11.53 -1.06 -8.14
C GLU A 78 -10.37 -0.26 -8.74
N ILE A 79 -10.25 -0.32 -10.08
CA ILE A 79 -9.32 0.51 -10.82
C ILE A 79 -9.73 1.97 -10.62
N ALA A 80 -8.79 2.82 -10.21
CA ALA A 80 -9.09 4.23 -10.03
C ALA A 80 -9.46 4.86 -11.38
N SER A 81 -10.57 5.61 -11.41
CA SER A 81 -10.90 6.42 -12.59
C SER A 81 -9.83 7.50 -12.79
N ILE A 82 -9.67 7.97 -14.03
CA ILE A 82 -8.84 9.14 -14.32
C ILE A 82 -9.26 10.35 -13.47
N ASP A 83 -10.57 10.51 -13.22
CA ASP A 83 -11.09 11.55 -12.33
C ASP A 83 -10.62 11.35 -10.88
N ASP A 84 -10.55 10.11 -10.38
CA ASP A 84 -10.07 9.82 -9.03
C ASP A 84 -8.60 10.19 -8.86
N ILE A 85 -7.79 9.87 -9.87
CA ILE A 85 -6.35 10.19 -9.90
C ILE A 85 -6.14 11.70 -9.98
N ARG A 86 -6.93 12.41 -10.80
CA ARG A 86 -6.85 13.88 -10.93
C ARG A 86 -7.31 14.59 -9.66
N MET A 87 -8.28 14.01 -8.96
CA MET A 87 -8.80 14.52 -7.69
C MET A 87 -7.98 14.06 -6.48
N ALA A 88 -6.86 13.34 -6.64
CA ALA A 88 -6.00 12.88 -5.55
C ALA A 88 -5.64 14.01 -4.55
N GLY A 89 -5.46 15.24 -5.04
CA GLY A 89 -5.21 16.42 -4.21
C GLY A 89 -6.36 16.86 -3.28
N THR A 90 -7.53 16.20 -3.35
CA THR A 90 -8.72 16.50 -2.53
C THR A 90 -8.95 15.50 -1.39
N GLY A 91 -8.06 14.51 -1.20
CA GLY A 91 -8.18 13.49 -0.14
C GLY A 91 -9.10 12.31 -0.46
N ARG A 92 -9.55 12.19 -1.72
CA ARG A 92 -10.40 11.07 -2.18
C ARG A 92 -9.67 9.73 -2.11
N ILE A 93 -8.38 9.71 -2.45
CA ILE A 93 -7.54 8.51 -2.33
C ILE A 93 -7.48 8.06 -0.87
N ASP A 94 -7.20 8.98 0.07
CA ASP A 94 -7.16 8.67 1.50
C ASP A 94 -8.50 8.12 2.01
N ALA A 95 -9.63 8.63 1.50
CA ALA A 95 -10.95 8.11 1.84
C ALA A 95 -11.13 6.65 1.38
N LEU A 96 -10.73 6.33 0.14
CA LEU A 96 -10.78 4.97 -0.38
C LEU A 96 -9.87 4.02 0.40
N ILE A 97 -8.68 4.47 0.81
CA ILE A 97 -7.76 3.68 1.65
C ILE A 97 -8.40 3.38 3.01
N ARG A 98 -9.00 4.39 3.65
CA ARG A 98 -9.71 4.22 4.94
C ARG A 98 -10.91 3.28 4.79
N ASP A 99 -11.64 3.36 3.69
CA ASP A 99 -12.77 2.47 3.42
C ASP A 99 -12.32 1.01 3.25
N VAL A 100 -11.17 0.78 2.59
CA VAL A 100 -10.56 -0.55 2.51
C VAL A 100 -10.16 -1.04 3.90
N ALA A 101 -9.47 -0.22 4.69
CA ALA A 101 -9.09 -0.59 6.07
C ALA A 101 -10.31 -0.97 6.92
N LYS A 102 -11.38 -0.17 6.85
CA LYS A 102 -12.64 -0.44 7.55
C LYS A 102 -13.34 -1.71 7.04
N LYS A 103 -13.38 -1.92 5.72
CA LYS A 103 -14.04 -3.08 5.10
C LYS A 103 -13.38 -4.40 5.50
N TYR A 104 -12.05 -4.41 5.63
CA TYR A 104 -11.28 -5.61 5.93
C TYR A 104 -10.93 -5.79 7.41
N ASP A 105 -11.39 -4.88 8.28
CA ASP A 105 -11.03 -4.83 9.71
C ASP A 105 -9.50 -4.87 9.90
N ALA A 106 -8.82 -4.00 9.14
CA ALA A 106 -7.37 -3.94 9.04
C ALA A 106 -6.82 -2.67 9.70
N THR A 107 -5.60 -2.76 10.21
CA THR A 107 -4.88 -1.59 10.71
C THR A 107 -4.34 -0.79 9.54
N LEU A 108 -4.68 0.50 9.50
CA LEU A 108 -4.11 1.45 8.55
C LEU A 108 -2.69 1.84 9.01
N TYR A 109 -1.73 1.71 8.12
CA TYR A 109 -0.33 2.08 8.33
C TYR A 109 0.11 3.15 7.34
#